data_AF-A0AAJ0LXD7-F1
#
_entry.id   AF-A0AAJ0LXD7-F1
#
_cell.length_a   1.000
_cell.length_b   1.000
_cell.length_c   1.000
_cell.angle_alpha   90.00
_cell.angle_beta   90.00
_cell.angle_gamma   90.00
#
_symmetry.space_group_name_H-M   'P 1'
#
loop_
_entity.id
_entity.type
_entity.pdbx_description
1 polymer ?
#
loop_
_entity_poly.entity_id
_entity_poly.type
_entity_poly.pdbx_seq_one_letter_code
_entity_poly.pdbx_strand_id
1 'polypeptide(L)' 'MNEPIELVVEFTGGLEMLFSDQRKHKISIPNQDEEGRPANVAYLIRWLCDNLMKDPRKELFELDDSVYDVNREY' A
#
# COMPACT_ATOMS: atom_id res chain seq x y z
N MET A 1 2.93 -2.59 -27.41
CA MET A 1 1.58 -2.32 -26.89
C MET A 1 1.68 -2.48 -25.37
N ASN A 2 1.41 -1.41 -24.62
CA ASN A 2 1.50 -1.38 -23.16
C ASN A 2 0.08 -1.64 -22.63
N GLU A 3 -0.33 -2.90 -22.60
CA GLU A 3 -1.68 -3.29 -22.20
C GLU A 3 -1.71 -3.50 -20.68
N PRO A 4 -2.64 -2.87 -19.95
CA PRO A 4 -2.71 -3.04 -18.51
C PRO A 4 -3.19 -4.45 -18.14
N ILE A 5 -2.74 -4.92 -16.97
CA ILE A 5 -3.07 -6.22 -16.39
C ILE A 5 -4.17 -6.00 -15.35
N GLU A 6 -5.32 -6.61 -15.58
CA GLU A 6 -6.44 -6.62 -14.63
C GLU A 6 -6.21 -7.70 -13.56
N LEU A 7 -6.18 -7.29 -12.29
CA LEU A 7 -5.91 -8.18 -11.15
C LEU A 7 -6.94 -8.01 -10.05
N VAL A 8 -7.20 -9.10 -9.32
CA VAL A 8 -7.94 -9.10 -8.06
C VAL A 8 -6.97 -9.42 -6.93
N VAL A 9 -6.77 -8.47 -6.02
CA VAL A 9 -5.92 -8.62 -4.84
C VAL A 9 -6.80 -8.71 -3.60
N GLU A 10 -6.51 -9.69 -2.73
CA GLU A 10 -7.23 -9.89 -1.48
C GLU A 10 -6.28 -9.75 -0.28
N PHE A 11 -6.59 -8.82 0.63
CA PHE A 11 -5.90 -8.64 1.91
C PHE A 11 -6.70 -9.32 3.03
N THR A 12 -5.99 -9.92 3.99
CA THR A 12 -6.61 -10.58 5.15
C THR A 12 -5.72 -10.41 6.38
N GLY A 13 -6.25 -10.73 7.56
CA GLY A 13 -5.47 -10.71 8.80
C GLY A 13 -5.25 -9.30 9.36
N GLY A 14 -6.12 -8.34 9.04
CA GLY A 14 -6.05 -6.96 9.49
C GLY A 14 -5.25 -6.05 8.56
N LEU A 15 -4.60 -6.60 7.52
CA LEU A 15 -3.91 -5.80 6.50
C LEU A 15 -4.87 -4.96 5.66
N GLU A 16 -6.13 -5.40 5.52
CA GLU A 16 -7.18 -4.68 4.81
C GLU A 16 -7.41 -3.25 5.36
N MET A 17 -7.12 -3.01 6.64
CA MET A 17 -7.25 -1.70 7.28
C MET A 17 -6.38 -0.63 6.61
N LEU A 18 -5.22 -1.02 6.06
CA LEU A 18 -4.30 -0.11 5.37
C LEU A 18 -4.80 0.30 3.97
N PHE A 19 -5.71 -0.49 3.41
CA PHE A 19 -6.21 -0.34 2.04
C PHE A 19 -7.69 0.05 2.03
N SER A 20 -8.05 1.09 2.80
CA SER A 20 -9.44 1.58 2.93
C SER A 20 -10.41 0.61 3.60
N ASP A 21 -9.90 -0.28 4.46
CA ASP A 21 -10.69 -1.36 5.09
C ASP A 21 -11.40 -2.27 4.08
N GLN A 22 -10.84 -2.35 2.85
CA GLN A 22 -11.37 -3.18 1.78
C GLN A 22 -10.57 -4.47 1.67
N ARG A 23 -11.27 -5.59 1.79
CA ARG A 23 -10.67 -6.91 1.68
C ARG A 23 -10.24 -7.24 0.25
N LYS A 24 -11.03 -6.83 -0.75
CA LYS A 24 -10.84 -7.19 -2.17
C LYS A 24 -10.73 -5.94 -3.03
N HIS A 25 -9.68 -5.86 -3.83
CA HIS A 25 -9.45 -4.78 -4.77
C HIS A 25 -9.34 -5.30 -6.19
N LYS A 26 -10.12 -4.70 -7.09
CA LYS A 26 -9.95 -4.85 -8.53
C LYS A 26 -9.06 -3.71 -9.00
N ILE A 27 -7.89 -4.03 -9.53
CA ILE A 27 -6.89 -3.06 -9.94
C ILE A 27 -6.46 -3.34 -11.38
N SER A 28 -6.02 -2.27 -12.04
CA SER A 28 -5.46 -2.30 -13.39
C SER A 28 -4.06 -1.73 -13.29
N ILE A 29 -3.03 -2.56 -13.51
CA ILE A 29 -1.62 -2.13 -13.42
C ILE A 29 -0.96 -2.15 -14.79
N PRO A 30 0.02 -1.29 -15.07
CA PRO A 30 0.83 -1.41 -16.28
C PRO A 30 1.51 -2.80 -16.38
N ASN A 31 1.61 -3.36 -17.60
CA ASN A 31 2.35 -4.61 -17.82
C ASN A 31 3.87 -4.45 -17.80
N GLN A 32 4.37 -3.23 -17.67
CA GLN A 32 5.79 -2.91 -17.58
C GLN A 32 6.07 -1.92 -16.43
N ASP A 33 7.24 -2.02 -15.82
CA ASP A 33 7.74 -1.07 -14.84
C ASP A 33 8.30 0.22 -15.50
N GLU A 34 8.80 1.15 -14.66
CA GLU A 34 9.38 2.42 -15.11
C GLU A 34 10.61 2.25 -16.03
N GLU A 35 11.27 1.09 -15.98
CA GLU A 35 12.42 0.73 -16.81
C GLU A 35 12.01 -0.07 -18.06
N GLY A 36 10.72 -0.28 -18.29
CA GLY A 36 10.19 -1.05 -19.42
C GLY A 36 10.33 -2.56 -19.25
N ARG A 37 10.65 -3.06 -18.06
CA ARG A 37 10.72 -4.50 -17.78
C ARG A 37 9.31 -5.03 -17.46
N PRO A 38 9.01 -6.31 -17.71
CA PRO A 38 7.71 -6.87 -17.38
C PRO A 38 7.37 -6.69 -15.89
N ALA A 39 6.14 -6.26 -15.61
CA ALA A 39 5.63 -6.10 -14.26
C ALA A 39 5.72 -7.43 -13.50
N ASN A 40 6.35 -7.39 -12.32
CA ASN A 40 6.51 -8.54 -11.44
C ASN A 40 5.83 -8.28 -10.09
N VAL A 41 5.89 -9.26 -9.19
CA VAL A 41 5.27 -9.15 -7.86
C VAL A 41 5.87 -8.00 -7.04
N ALA A 42 7.17 -7.71 -7.18
CA ALA A 42 7.80 -6.59 -6.47
C ALA A 42 7.25 -5.23 -6.94
N TYR A 43 7.07 -5.06 -8.26
CA TYR A 43 6.40 -3.90 -8.83
C TYR A 43 4.95 -3.78 -8.36
N LEU A 44 4.19 -4.89 -8.34
CA LEU A 44 2.82 -4.90 -7.84
C LEU A 44 2.73 -4.42 -6.39
N ILE A 45 3.61 -4.92 -5.50
CA ILE A 45 3.62 -4.50 -4.09
C ILE A 45 3.88 -2.99 -3.98
N ARG A 46 4.88 -2.48 -4.71
CA ARG A 46 5.19 -1.04 -4.71
C ARG A 46 4.01 -0.22 -5.24
N TRP A 47 3.42 -0.63 -6.35
CA TRP A 47 2.27 0.04 -6.94
C TRP A 47 1.06 0.06 -5.98
N LEU A 48 0.80 -1.04 -5.27
CA LEU A 48 -0.27 -1.11 -4.26
C LEU A 48 -0.01 -0.14 -3.11
N CYS A 49 1.23 -0.06 -2.61
CA CYS A 49 1.59 0.90 -1.57
C CYS A 49 1.43 2.35 -2.05
N ASP A 50 1.85 2.65 -3.27
CA ASP A 50 1.85 4.03 -3.80
C ASP A 50 0.45 4.52 -4.21
N ASN A 51 -0.45 3.62 -4.64
CA ASN A 51 -1.75 4.00 -5.22
C ASN A 51 -2.97 3.62 -4.36
N LEU A 52 -2.85 2.59 -3.53
CA LEU A 52 -4.00 1.94 -2.90
C LEU A 52 -3.97 2.05 -1.37
N MET A 53 -2.77 2.15 -0.78
CA MET A 53 -2.62 2.38 0.65
C MET A 53 -3.13 3.80 0.97
N LYS A 54 -4.28 3.86 1.63
CA LYS A 54 -4.94 5.14 1.95
C LYS A 54 -4.69 5.60 3.37
N ASP A 55 -3.99 4.82 4.18
CA ASP A 55 -3.78 5.17 5.58
C ASP A 55 -2.83 6.39 5.68
N PRO A 56 -3.36 7.57 6.07
CA PRO A 56 -2.55 8.77 6.27
C PRO A 56 -1.82 8.72 7.63
N ARG A 57 -1.91 7.64 8.42
CA ARG A 57 -1.13 7.47 9.65
C ARG A 57 0.36 7.39 9.41
N LYS A 58 0.82 7.34 8.16
CA LYS A 58 2.20 7.67 7.81
C LYS A 58 2.60 9.05 8.38
N GLU A 59 1.68 10.01 8.38
CA GLU A 59 1.87 11.37 8.91
C GLU A 59 1.57 11.50 10.43
N LEU A 60 0.80 10.57 11.03
CA LEU A 60 0.59 10.55 12.50
C LEU A 60 1.81 10.04 13.27
N PHE A 61 2.74 9.37 12.61
CA PHE A 61 4.07 9.02 13.14
C PHE A 61 5.16 10.03 12.76
N GLU A 62 4.87 10.96 11.85
CA GLU A 62 5.70 12.14 11.56
C GLU A 62 5.19 13.32 12.43
N LEU A 63 5.01 13.09 13.73
CA LEU A 63 4.77 14.15 14.71
C LEU A 63 6.11 14.46 15.40
N ASP A 64 6.80 15.49 14.90
CA ASP A 64 7.78 16.35 15.58
C ASP A 64 8.60 15.69 16.72
N ASP A 65 9.72 15.05 16.40
CA ASP A 65 10.94 14.85 17.24
C ASP A 65 10.77 14.47 18.75
N SER A 66 9.58 14.08 19.17
CA SER A 66 9.18 13.97 20.58
C SER A 66 8.57 12.60 20.78
N VAL A 67 9.41 11.65 21.12
CA VAL A 67 8.99 10.34 21.61
C VAL A 67 8.17 10.57 22.88
N TYR A 68 6.84 10.50 22.79
CA TYR A 68 5.99 10.35 23.96
C TYR A 68 6.19 8.94 24.50
N ASP A 69 6.93 8.85 25.60
CA ASP A 69 7.02 7.65 26.41
C ASP A 69 5.61 7.28 26.90
N VAL A 70 5.10 6.15 26.42
CA VAL A 70 3.77 5.61 26.77
C VAL A 70 3.75 4.89 28.13
N ASN A 71 4.78 5.05 28.97
CA ASN A 71 4.86 4.43 30.30
C ASN A 71 4.84 5.45 31.45
N ARG A 72 3.93 6.45 31.39
CA ARG A 72 3.50 7.13 32.62
C ARG A 72 2.21 6.49 33.13
N GLU A 73 2.39 5.40 33.87
CA GLU A 73 1.38 4.90 34.81
C GLU A 73 1.14 5.97 35.89
N TYR A 74 -0.14 6.22 36.21
CA TYR A 74 -0.59 7.15 37.26
C TYR A 74 -0.46 6.51 38.65
#